data_AF-A0A965WRB8-F1
#
_entry.id   AF-A0A965WRB8-F1
#
_cell.length_a   1.000
_cell.length_b   1.000
_cell.length_c   1.000
_cell.angle_alpha   90.00
_cell.angle_beta   90.00
_cell.angle_gamma   90.00
#
_symmetry.space_group_name_H-M   'P 1'
#
loop_
_entity.id
_entity.type
_entity.pdbx_description
1 polymer ?
#
loop_
_entity_poly.entity_id
_entity_poly.type
_entity_poly.pdbx_seq_one_letter_code
_entity_poly.pdbx_strand_id
1 'polypeptide(L)'
;MKPQEYKEPIAKEMFEFSQIDKHIHDVKFETKPIGYFKDAWIRFKKNKSSVAASIIIIIIVLFGLLVPFFSSHSVGESNATYVKKLPRNLALTKYGIADALETKKVNTNEFVYYYGIGIATSFDKKTQTYLTFEEAADYKYNPVKNYTKKINEKTKKTIYDCDFEVYYQVGFQTKQVSKAEYDKLLAWEEKTGLQIIYPLIASDDNSEKPSEDDQNIWYQEYKDGVYIDNYLRDKDGNIMYNYAVANGTAYKIRILYYNYYIYENDCEPEYLLGTDGQGYDIYVRLASGIRLSLLLSICVSLINLIIGTVYG
;
A
#
# COMPACT_ATOMS: atom_id res chain seq x y z
N MET A 1 28.04 -65.83 -25.47
CA MET A 1 29.35 -66.13 -26.07
C MET A 1 30.25 -66.70 -24.97
N LYS A 2 30.82 -67.90 -25.17
CA LYS A 2 31.79 -68.47 -24.23
C LYS A 2 33.11 -67.69 -24.38
N PRO A 3 33.84 -67.38 -23.31
CA PRO A 3 35.15 -66.72 -23.41
C PRO A 3 36.11 -67.61 -24.20
N GLN A 4 36.81 -67.04 -25.18
CA GLN A 4 37.90 -67.72 -25.89
C GLN A 4 39.04 -67.96 -24.89
N GLU A 5 39.34 -69.22 -24.60
CA GLU A 5 40.53 -69.62 -23.85
C GLU A 5 41.77 -69.32 -24.70
N TYR A 6 42.56 -68.33 -24.29
CA TYR A 6 43.90 -68.12 -24.80
C TYR A 6 44.81 -69.24 -24.27
N LYS A 7 45.29 -70.11 -25.17
CA LYS A 7 46.00 -71.36 -24.85
C LYS A 7 47.53 -71.28 -24.94
N GLU A 8 48.12 -70.09 -24.82
CA GLU A 8 49.58 -69.94 -24.77
C GLU A 8 49.99 -69.18 -23.50
N PRO A 9 50.95 -69.71 -22.71
CA PRO A 9 51.45 -69.02 -21.54
C PRO A 9 52.19 -67.75 -21.99
N ILE A 10 51.80 -66.61 -21.42
CA ILE A 10 52.42 -65.31 -21.71
C ILE A 10 53.92 -65.40 -21.41
N ALA A 11 54.77 -65.12 -22.40
CA ALA A 11 56.21 -65.20 -22.25
C ALA A 11 56.69 -64.21 -21.17
N LYS A 12 57.63 -64.65 -20.32
CA LYS A 12 58.12 -63.86 -19.17
C LYS A 12 58.75 -62.52 -19.60
N GLU A 13 59.19 -62.47 -20.85
CA GLU A 13 59.80 -61.32 -21.55
C GLU A 13 58.79 -60.21 -21.88
N MET A 14 57.48 -60.54 -21.92
CA MET A 14 56.40 -59.58 -22.14
C MET A 14 56.05 -58.75 -20.89
N PHE A 15 56.70 -59.05 -19.77
CA PHE A 15 56.54 -58.33 -18.52
C PHE A 15 57.78 -57.48 -18.27
N GLU A 16 57.66 -56.17 -18.38
CA GLU A 16 58.61 -55.26 -17.74
C GLU A 16 58.10 -54.89 -16.35
N PHE A 17 59.02 -54.72 -15.42
CA PHE A 17 58.66 -54.17 -14.12
C PHE A 17 58.27 -52.71 -14.28
N SER A 18 56.98 -52.41 -14.11
CA SER A 18 56.50 -51.04 -13.97
C SER A 18 57.09 -50.44 -12.68
N GLN A 19 58.21 -49.73 -12.84
CA GLN A 19 58.81 -48.80 -11.86
C GLN A 19 58.95 -49.36 -10.44
N ILE A 20 59.83 -50.35 -10.23
CA ILE A 20 60.14 -50.87 -8.88
C ILE A 20 60.88 -49.84 -8.01
N ASP A 21 61.68 -48.94 -8.59
CA ASP A 21 62.60 -48.08 -7.84
C ASP A 21 62.22 -46.59 -7.78
N LYS A 22 60.99 -46.22 -8.18
CA LYS A 22 60.49 -44.87 -7.93
C LYS A 22 59.69 -44.85 -6.63
N HIS A 23 60.35 -44.43 -5.55
CA HIS A 23 59.63 -43.91 -4.38
C HIS A 23 58.79 -42.72 -4.84
N ILE A 24 57.49 -42.95 -5.06
CA ILE A 24 56.53 -41.91 -5.38
C ILE A 24 56.35 -41.11 -4.10
N HIS A 25 57.09 -40.01 -3.95
CA HIS A 25 56.81 -39.03 -2.93
C HIS A 25 55.61 -38.22 -3.37
N ASP A 26 54.62 -38.07 -2.50
CA ASP A 26 53.54 -37.10 -2.70
C ASP A 26 54.18 -35.74 -3.00
N VAL A 27 54.00 -35.27 -4.23
CA VAL A 27 54.44 -33.95 -4.63
C VAL A 27 53.63 -32.97 -3.80
N LYS A 28 54.28 -32.21 -2.92
CA LYS A 28 53.61 -31.13 -2.18
C LYS A 28 52.92 -30.23 -3.20
N PHE A 29 51.61 -30.09 -3.09
CA PHE A 29 50.84 -29.19 -3.94
C PHE A 29 51.51 -27.81 -3.97
N GLU A 30 51.94 -27.36 -5.16
CA GLU A 30 52.63 -26.07 -5.35
C GLU A 30 51.69 -24.85 -5.22
N THR A 31 50.41 -25.09 -4.94
CA THR A 31 49.46 -24.02 -4.71
C THR A 31 49.71 -23.39 -3.34
N LYS A 32 49.81 -22.06 -3.28
CA LYS A 32 49.95 -21.35 -2.01
C LYS A 32 48.85 -21.83 -1.03
N PRO A 33 49.18 -22.24 0.20
CA PRO A 33 48.17 -22.67 1.16
C PRO A 33 47.21 -21.51 1.42
N ILE A 34 45.95 -21.68 1.04
CA ILE A 34 44.87 -20.73 1.30
C ILE A 34 44.07 -21.23 2.51
N GLY A 35 43.74 -20.34 3.44
CA GLY A 35 42.90 -20.69 4.59
C GLY A 35 41.49 -21.09 4.13
N TYR A 36 40.84 -21.97 4.90
CA TYR A 36 39.51 -22.52 4.58
C TYR A 36 38.47 -21.44 4.24
N PHE A 37 38.38 -20.37 5.03
CA PHE A 37 37.45 -19.26 4.76
C PHE A 37 37.75 -18.53 3.45
N LYS A 38 39.04 -18.32 3.15
CA LYS A 38 39.47 -17.68 1.91
C LYS A 38 39.11 -18.54 0.70
N ASP A 39 39.33 -19.84 0.80
CA ASP A 39 38.97 -20.82 -0.22
C ASP A 39 37.45 -20.89 -0.43
N ALA A 40 36.67 -20.93 0.65
CA ALA A 40 35.20 -20.86 0.61
C ALA A 40 34.70 -19.56 -0.03
N TRP A 41 35.27 -18.40 0.31
CA TRP A 41 34.88 -17.10 -0.25
C TRP A 41 35.17 -16.99 -1.75
N ILE A 42 36.31 -17.54 -2.20
CA ILE A 42 36.66 -17.59 -3.64
C ILE A 42 35.65 -18.48 -4.38
N ARG A 43 35.34 -19.67 -3.85
CA ARG A 43 34.34 -20.58 -4.44
C ARG A 43 32.95 -19.97 -4.48
N PHE A 44 32.54 -19.30 -3.40
CA PHE A 44 31.27 -18.59 -3.32
C PHE A 44 31.17 -17.48 -4.39
N LYS A 45 32.17 -16.59 -4.48
CA LYS A 45 32.18 -15.51 -5.48
C LYS A 45 32.25 -16.00 -6.93
N LYS A 46 32.87 -17.16 -7.16
CA LYS A 46 32.91 -17.79 -8.49
C LYS A 46 31.54 -18.32 -8.91
N ASN A 47 30.71 -18.74 -7.96
CA ASN A 47 29.35 -19.22 -8.24
C ASN A 47 28.35 -18.06 -8.29
N LYS A 48 28.06 -17.58 -9.51
CA LYS A 48 27.12 -16.48 -9.76
C LYS A 48 25.74 -16.70 -9.13
N SER A 49 25.23 -17.94 -9.13
CA SER A 49 23.93 -18.27 -8.56
C SER A 49 23.91 -18.11 -7.04
N SER A 50 24.98 -18.56 -6.36
CA SER A 50 25.12 -18.37 -4.91
C SER A 50 25.24 -16.90 -4.55
N VAL A 51 26.00 -16.11 -5.33
CA VAL A 51 26.11 -14.66 -5.10
C VAL A 51 24.76 -13.96 -5.25
N ALA A 52 24.00 -14.28 -6.31
CA ALA A 52 22.68 -13.70 -6.53
C ALA A 52 21.70 -14.02 -5.39
N ALA A 53 21.66 -15.28 -4.94
CA ALA A 53 20.83 -15.70 -3.80
C ALA A 53 21.20 -14.95 -2.52
N SER A 54 22.50 -14.78 -2.24
CA SER A 54 22.93 -14.02 -1.06
C SER A 54 22.57 -12.54 -1.12
N ILE A 55 22.61 -11.91 -2.30
CA ILE A 55 22.15 -10.52 -2.47
C ILE A 55 20.67 -10.40 -2.12
N ILE A 56 19.83 -11.32 -2.61
CA ILE A 56 18.38 -11.33 -2.29
C ILE A 56 18.16 -11.47 -0.79
N ILE A 57 18.89 -12.39 -0.13
CA ILE A 57 18.80 -12.57 1.33
C ILE A 57 19.21 -11.29 2.06
N ILE A 58 20.30 -10.65 1.65
CA ILE A 58 20.75 -9.39 2.25
C ILE A 58 19.66 -8.32 2.11
N ILE A 59 19.01 -8.21 0.94
CA ILE A 59 17.93 -7.26 0.73
C ILE A 59 16.74 -7.56 1.66
N ILE A 60 16.34 -8.83 1.83
CA ILE A 60 15.24 -9.21 2.73
C ILE A 60 15.59 -8.91 4.19
N VAL A 61 16.83 -9.18 4.60
CA VAL A 61 17.31 -8.86 5.95
C VAL A 61 17.30 -7.36 6.18
N LEU A 62 17.84 -6.57 5.24
CA LEU A 62 17.82 -5.12 5.31
C LEU A 62 16.39 -4.57 5.31
N PHE A 63 15.49 -5.13 4.52
CA PHE A 63 14.08 -4.78 4.51
C PHE A 63 13.44 -4.95 5.89
N GLY A 64 13.59 -6.12 6.51
CA GLY A 64 13.03 -6.36 7.85
C GLY A 64 13.64 -5.46 8.93
N LEU A 65 14.94 -5.14 8.82
CA LEU A 65 15.63 -4.31 9.79
C LEU A 65 15.35 -2.82 9.63
N LEU A 66 15.32 -2.29 8.40
CA LEU A 66 15.28 -0.85 8.13
C LEU A 66 13.86 -0.29 8.07
N VAL A 67 12.90 -1.02 7.49
CA VAL A 67 11.54 -0.49 7.27
C VAL A 67 10.87 0.03 8.55
N PRO A 68 10.93 -0.66 9.71
CA PRO A 68 10.32 -0.14 10.93
C PRO A 68 10.92 1.18 11.44
N PHE A 69 12.08 1.61 10.95
CA PHE A 69 12.70 2.89 11.33
C PHE A 69 12.35 4.04 10.38
N PHE A 70 11.96 3.74 9.14
CA PHE A 70 11.69 4.75 8.11
C PHE A 70 10.21 4.86 7.75
N SER A 71 9.37 3.94 8.21
CA SER A 71 7.92 4.01 7.95
C SER A 71 7.24 5.04 8.83
N SER A 72 6.31 5.77 8.24
CA SER A 72 5.37 6.68 8.90
C SER A 72 4.33 5.94 9.77
N HIS A 73 4.10 4.66 9.48
CA HIS A 73 3.09 3.85 10.15
C HIS A 73 3.71 2.89 11.16
N SER A 74 3.01 2.72 12.28
CA SER A 74 3.39 1.70 13.26
C SER A 74 2.73 0.35 12.94
N VAL A 75 3.35 -0.75 13.39
CA VAL A 75 2.88 -2.12 13.12
C VAL A 75 1.47 -2.39 13.66
N GLY A 76 1.10 -1.74 14.77
CA GLY A 76 -0.18 -1.90 15.44
C GLY A 76 -1.24 -0.89 15.01
N GLU A 77 -0.88 0.03 14.11
CA GLU A 77 -1.80 1.04 13.62
C GLU A 77 -2.67 0.47 12.51
N SER A 78 -3.98 0.61 12.68
CA SER A 78 -4.98 0.13 11.74
C SER A 78 -5.93 1.25 11.39
N ASN A 79 -6.20 1.43 10.10
CA ASN A 79 -7.16 2.40 9.63
C ASN A 79 -8.45 1.70 9.16
N ALA A 80 -9.50 1.76 9.97
CA ALA A 80 -10.78 1.10 9.67
C ALA A 80 -11.51 1.66 8.43
N THR A 81 -11.11 2.84 7.93
CA THR A 81 -11.66 3.42 6.70
C THR A 81 -10.87 3.00 5.46
N TYR A 82 -9.54 2.94 5.58
CA TYR A 82 -8.65 2.46 4.53
C TYR A 82 -8.41 0.95 4.64
N VAL A 83 -9.49 0.19 4.53
CA VAL A 83 -9.43 -1.28 4.41
C VAL A 83 -9.28 -1.71 2.96
N LYS A 84 -8.47 -2.75 2.71
CA LYS A 84 -8.25 -3.36 1.39
C LYS A 84 -7.86 -2.36 0.30
N LYS A 85 -7.11 -1.31 0.64
CA LYS A 85 -6.67 -0.30 -0.32
C LYS A 85 -5.48 -0.80 -1.12
N LEU A 86 -5.44 -0.38 -2.39
CA LEU A 86 -4.35 -0.70 -3.30
C LEU A 86 -3.04 -0.02 -2.89
N PRO A 87 -1.90 -0.57 -3.35
CA PRO A 87 -0.58 0.05 -3.22
C PRO A 87 -0.58 1.53 -3.61
N ARG A 88 -0.08 2.39 -2.71
CA ARG A 88 0.09 3.83 -2.92
C ARG A 88 1.48 4.29 -2.52
N ASN A 89 2.16 5.02 -3.40
CA ASN A 89 3.36 5.77 -3.08
C ASN A 89 3.49 7.03 -3.95
N LEU A 90 3.59 8.20 -3.32
CA LEU A 90 3.54 9.49 -4.01
C LEU A 90 4.72 9.75 -4.95
N ALA A 91 5.87 9.13 -4.71
CA ALA A 91 7.02 9.26 -5.59
C ALA A 91 6.90 8.33 -6.82
N LEU A 92 6.40 7.12 -6.61
CA LEU A 92 6.32 6.06 -7.62
C LEU A 92 5.09 6.18 -8.54
N THR A 93 4.03 6.88 -8.09
CA THR A 93 2.82 7.13 -8.90
C THR A 93 3.14 7.75 -10.26
N LYS A 94 4.14 8.63 -10.33
CA LYS A 94 4.60 9.30 -11.56
C LYS A 94 5.10 8.32 -12.64
N TYR A 95 5.50 7.12 -12.22
CA TYR A 95 5.99 6.06 -13.08
C TYR A 95 4.96 4.93 -13.26
N GLY A 96 3.72 5.10 -12.76
CA GLY A 96 2.66 4.09 -12.82
C GLY A 96 2.89 2.89 -11.89
N ILE A 97 3.65 3.08 -10.80
CA ILE A 97 3.91 2.05 -9.80
C ILE A 97 3.27 2.48 -8.48
N ALA A 98 2.49 1.58 -7.86
CA ALA A 98 1.76 1.88 -6.63
C ALA A 98 0.98 3.21 -6.75
N ASP A 99 0.21 3.34 -7.83
CA ASP A 99 -0.54 4.53 -8.20
C ASP A 99 -1.94 4.59 -7.58
N ALA A 100 -2.31 3.57 -6.82
CA ALA A 100 -3.61 3.44 -6.16
C ALA A 100 -4.81 3.46 -7.12
N LEU A 101 -4.61 3.12 -8.40
CA LEU A 101 -5.66 3.10 -9.40
C LEU A 101 -6.32 1.71 -9.50
N GLU A 102 -7.66 1.71 -9.45
CA GLU A 102 -8.49 0.54 -9.67
C GLU A 102 -9.34 0.73 -10.94
N THR A 103 -9.14 -0.11 -11.94
CA THR A 103 -10.00 -0.11 -13.13
C THR A 103 -11.24 -0.97 -12.90
N LYS A 104 -12.42 -0.35 -12.98
CA LYS A 104 -13.71 -1.02 -12.78
C LYS A 104 -14.78 -0.52 -13.74
N LYS A 105 -15.60 -1.45 -14.23
CA LYS A 105 -16.82 -1.14 -14.98
C LYS A 105 -17.96 -0.85 -14.01
N VAL A 106 -18.57 0.31 -14.16
CA VAL A 106 -19.66 0.79 -13.31
C VAL A 106 -20.86 1.22 -14.13
N ASN A 107 -22.04 1.19 -13.52
CA ASN A 107 -23.26 1.73 -14.13
C ASN A 107 -23.31 3.28 -14.00
N THR A 108 -24.32 3.92 -14.59
CA THR A 108 -24.47 5.38 -14.51
C THR A 108 -24.59 5.89 -13.07
N ASN A 109 -25.34 5.22 -12.21
CA ASN A 109 -25.56 5.70 -10.83
C ASN A 109 -24.27 5.64 -10.02
N GLU A 110 -23.53 4.54 -10.13
CA GLU A 110 -22.21 4.39 -9.50
C GLU A 110 -21.21 5.41 -10.04
N PHE A 111 -21.19 5.66 -11.35
CA PHE A 111 -20.33 6.68 -11.94
C PHE A 111 -20.64 8.07 -11.38
N VAL A 112 -21.91 8.49 -11.39
CA VAL A 112 -22.32 9.81 -10.89
C VAL A 112 -22.06 9.92 -9.39
N TYR A 113 -22.23 8.85 -8.62
CA TYR A 113 -21.89 8.80 -7.20
C TYR A 113 -20.41 9.13 -6.96
N TYR A 114 -19.47 8.39 -7.58
CA TYR A 114 -18.04 8.61 -7.35
C TYR A 114 -17.54 9.93 -7.95
N TYR A 115 -18.02 10.29 -9.14
CA TYR A 115 -17.67 11.57 -9.76
C TYR A 115 -18.19 12.74 -8.93
N GLY A 116 -19.37 12.57 -8.34
CA GLY A 116 -19.99 13.52 -7.45
C GLY A 116 -19.15 13.84 -6.21
N ILE A 117 -18.45 12.85 -5.64
CA ILE A 117 -17.48 13.09 -4.57
C ILE A 117 -16.42 14.10 -5.03
N GLY A 118 -15.92 13.97 -6.27
CA GLY A 118 -14.96 14.92 -6.85
C GLY A 118 -15.49 16.35 -6.95
N ILE A 119 -16.73 16.52 -7.43
CA ILE A 119 -17.39 17.82 -7.47
C ILE A 119 -17.57 18.38 -6.06
N ALA A 120 -18.12 17.60 -5.13
CA ALA A 120 -18.37 18.03 -3.77
C ALA A 120 -17.09 18.41 -3.00
N THR A 121 -15.97 17.72 -3.26
CA THR A 121 -14.67 18.04 -2.64
C THR A 121 -14.06 19.32 -3.19
N SER A 122 -14.52 19.81 -4.34
CA SER A 122 -14.13 21.10 -4.91
C SER A 122 -14.85 22.31 -4.32
N PHE A 123 -15.81 22.08 -3.42
CA PHE A 123 -16.54 23.15 -2.74
C PHE A 123 -15.60 24.10 -1.99
N ASP A 124 -15.63 25.38 -2.39
CA ASP A 124 -14.91 26.47 -1.76
C ASP A 124 -15.80 27.17 -0.73
N LYS A 125 -15.38 27.15 0.54
CA LYS A 125 -16.13 27.73 1.67
C LYS A 125 -16.24 29.25 1.64
N LYS A 126 -15.34 29.95 0.95
CA LYS A 126 -15.34 31.42 0.84
C LYS A 126 -16.30 31.90 -0.23
N THR A 127 -16.29 31.26 -1.40
CA THR A 127 -17.17 31.62 -2.52
C THR A 127 -18.51 30.91 -2.46
N GLN A 128 -18.63 29.83 -1.68
CA GLN A 128 -19.78 28.93 -1.62
C GLN A 128 -20.14 28.33 -2.99
N THR A 129 -19.13 28.03 -3.80
CA THR A 129 -19.27 27.42 -5.11
C THR A 129 -18.45 26.14 -5.20
N TYR A 130 -18.81 25.28 -6.15
CA TYR A 130 -18.06 24.09 -6.53
C TYR A 130 -17.83 24.11 -8.04
N LEU A 131 -16.85 23.32 -8.49
CA LEU A 131 -16.51 23.19 -9.90
C LEU A 131 -17.64 22.54 -10.69
N THR A 132 -17.74 22.86 -11.98
CA THR A 132 -18.67 22.16 -12.88
C THR A 132 -18.24 20.71 -13.09
N PHE A 133 -19.09 19.93 -13.75
CA PHE A 133 -18.76 18.56 -14.11
C PHE A 133 -17.44 18.49 -14.91
N GLU A 134 -17.25 19.36 -15.90
CA GLU A 134 -16.06 19.38 -16.75
C GLU A 134 -14.81 19.81 -15.98
N GLU A 135 -14.92 20.85 -15.15
CA GLU A 135 -13.80 21.37 -14.36
C GLU A 135 -13.36 20.40 -13.27
N ALA A 136 -14.29 19.64 -12.69
CA ALA A 136 -14.00 18.66 -11.65
C ALA A 136 -13.23 17.43 -12.18
N ALA A 137 -13.17 17.22 -13.51
CA ALA A 137 -12.47 16.06 -14.10
C ALA A 137 -11.00 15.98 -13.67
N ASP A 138 -10.32 17.12 -13.67
CA ASP A 138 -8.90 17.23 -13.33
C ASP A 138 -8.66 17.61 -11.86
N TYR A 139 -9.73 17.72 -11.05
CA TYR A 139 -9.61 18.12 -9.65
C TYR A 139 -8.88 17.06 -8.82
N LYS A 140 -7.96 17.51 -7.95
CA LYS A 140 -7.05 16.65 -7.17
C LYS A 140 -7.80 15.49 -6.49
N TYR A 141 -8.90 15.79 -5.82
CA TYR A 141 -9.67 14.83 -5.01
C TYR A 141 -10.78 14.11 -5.77
N ASN A 142 -10.89 14.29 -7.10
CA ASN A 142 -11.84 13.49 -7.88
C ASN A 142 -11.43 12.01 -7.86
N PRO A 143 -12.28 11.10 -7.34
CA PRO A 143 -11.96 9.67 -7.35
C PRO A 143 -11.88 9.10 -8.77
N VAL A 144 -12.65 9.61 -9.71
CA VAL A 144 -12.64 9.15 -11.11
C VAL A 144 -11.52 9.86 -11.86
N LYS A 145 -10.42 9.17 -12.14
CA LYS A 145 -9.26 9.76 -12.84
C LYS A 145 -9.38 9.67 -14.34
N ASN A 146 -9.91 8.57 -14.85
CA ASN A 146 -10.24 8.40 -16.26
C ASN A 146 -11.55 7.65 -16.40
N TYR A 147 -12.27 7.86 -17.49
CA TYR A 147 -13.40 7.01 -17.84
C TYR A 147 -13.68 6.94 -19.34
N THR A 148 -14.26 5.82 -19.77
CA THR A 148 -14.80 5.65 -21.12
C THR A 148 -16.27 5.23 -21.05
N LYS A 149 -17.15 6.02 -21.67
CA LYS A 149 -18.58 5.72 -21.76
C LYS A 149 -18.87 4.74 -22.90
N LYS A 150 -19.56 3.64 -22.59
CA LYS A 150 -20.01 2.62 -23.54
C LYS A 150 -21.53 2.48 -23.44
N ILE A 151 -22.22 2.58 -24.57
CA ILE A 151 -23.69 2.43 -24.63
C ILE A 151 -24.01 1.08 -25.25
N ASN A 152 -24.79 0.26 -24.56
CA ASN A 152 -25.28 -0.98 -25.11
C ASN A 152 -26.47 -0.68 -26.04
N GLU A 153 -26.31 -0.92 -27.34
CA GLU A 153 -27.31 -0.54 -28.35
C GLU A 153 -28.67 -1.23 -28.18
N LYS A 154 -28.67 -2.48 -27.66
CA LYS A 154 -29.86 -3.31 -27.48
C LYS A 154 -30.63 -2.96 -26.21
N THR A 155 -29.93 -2.80 -25.10
CA THR A 155 -30.56 -2.53 -23.79
C THR A 155 -30.67 -1.05 -23.45
N LYS A 156 -30.04 -0.19 -24.26
CA LYS A 156 -29.85 1.26 -24.02
C LYS A 156 -29.17 1.60 -22.68
N LYS A 157 -28.64 0.60 -21.97
CA LYS A 157 -27.89 0.80 -20.73
C LYS A 157 -26.52 1.40 -21.04
N THR A 158 -26.11 2.36 -20.20
CA THR A 158 -24.78 2.96 -20.25
C THR A 158 -23.90 2.30 -19.20
N ILE A 159 -22.67 1.95 -19.58
CA ILE A 159 -21.62 1.43 -18.70
C ILE A 159 -20.40 2.33 -18.86
N TYR A 160 -19.76 2.65 -17.75
CA TYR A 160 -18.52 3.42 -17.72
C TYR A 160 -17.37 2.51 -17.33
N ASP A 161 -16.31 2.49 -18.12
CA ASP A 161 -15.03 1.86 -17.80
C ASP A 161 -14.17 2.92 -17.11
N CYS A 162 -13.96 2.84 -15.80
CA CYS A 162 -13.34 3.92 -15.03
C CYS A 162 -12.08 3.47 -14.32
N ASP A 163 -11.10 4.37 -14.23
CA ASP A 163 -9.96 4.25 -13.33
C ASP A 163 -10.24 5.10 -12.09
N PHE A 164 -10.29 4.45 -10.94
CA PHE A 164 -10.57 5.09 -9.67
C PHE A 164 -9.33 5.20 -8.78
N GLU A 165 -9.08 6.37 -8.20
CA GLU A 165 -8.14 6.50 -7.10
C GLU A 165 -8.81 6.03 -5.80
N VAL A 166 -8.33 4.90 -5.25
CA VAL A 166 -9.04 4.17 -4.19
C VAL A 166 -9.09 4.87 -2.83
N TYR A 167 -8.23 5.84 -2.56
CA TYR A 167 -8.21 6.60 -1.30
C TYR A 167 -9.18 7.78 -1.36
N TYR A 168 -9.35 8.40 -2.52
CA TYR A 168 -10.34 9.46 -2.76
C TYR A 168 -11.77 8.92 -2.84
N GLN A 169 -11.95 7.66 -3.25
CA GLN A 169 -13.27 6.99 -3.24
C GLN A 169 -13.96 6.98 -1.86
N VAL A 170 -13.20 7.13 -0.77
CA VAL A 170 -13.79 7.23 0.58
C VAL A 170 -14.65 8.49 0.72
N GLY A 171 -14.21 9.60 0.15
CA GLY A 171 -14.92 10.87 0.21
C GLY A 171 -15.16 11.36 1.64
N PHE A 172 -16.43 11.59 1.95
CA PHE A 172 -16.89 12.26 3.16
C PHE A 172 -17.39 11.30 4.23
N GLN A 173 -17.18 11.69 5.48
CA GLN A 173 -17.70 10.99 6.65
C GLN A 173 -18.23 11.98 7.67
N THR A 174 -19.13 11.53 8.54
CA THR A 174 -19.51 12.33 9.71
C THR A 174 -18.58 12.05 10.87
N LYS A 175 -18.25 13.10 11.62
CA LYS A 175 -17.52 13.00 12.88
C LYS A 175 -18.21 13.83 13.94
N GLN A 176 -18.28 13.30 15.15
CA GLN A 176 -18.68 14.07 16.32
C GLN A 176 -17.43 14.57 17.03
N VAL A 177 -17.36 15.88 17.24
CA VAL A 177 -16.21 16.56 17.83
C VAL A 177 -16.66 17.50 18.94
N SER A 178 -15.79 17.72 19.93
CA SER A 178 -16.03 18.79 20.91
C SER A 178 -15.90 20.16 20.25
N LYS A 179 -16.43 21.22 20.89
CA LYS A 179 -16.22 22.60 20.42
C LYS A 179 -14.74 22.95 20.27
N ALA A 180 -13.91 22.59 21.26
CA ALA A 180 -12.48 22.86 21.22
C ALA A 180 -11.79 22.15 20.04
N GLU A 181 -12.22 20.93 19.70
CA GLU A 181 -11.66 20.20 18.56
C GLU A 181 -12.13 20.79 17.23
N TYR A 182 -13.38 21.25 17.15
CA TYR A 182 -13.87 21.99 15.98
C TYR A 182 -13.03 23.25 15.71
N ASP A 183 -12.74 24.03 16.75
CA ASP A 183 -11.94 25.26 16.63
C ASP A 183 -10.50 24.94 16.19
N LYS A 184 -9.92 23.83 16.64
CA LYS A 184 -8.59 23.37 16.18
C LYS A 184 -8.59 23.00 14.69
N LEU A 185 -9.63 22.29 14.23
CA LEU A 185 -9.75 21.93 12.83
C LEU A 185 -9.79 23.20 11.96
N LEU A 186 -10.61 24.19 12.34
CA LEU A 186 -10.67 25.47 11.63
C LEU A 186 -9.31 26.18 11.59
N ALA A 187 -8.60 26.26 12.71
CA ALA A 187 -7.26 26.86 12.76
C ALA A 187 -6.25 26.10 11.89
N TRP A 188 -6.37 24.78 11.79
CA TRP A 188 -5.54 23.97 10.90
C TRP A 188 -5.87 24.20 9.42
N GLU A 189 -7.15 24.34 9.07
CA GLU A 189 -7.57 24.72 7.71
C GLU A 189 -6.96 26.06 7.29
N GLU A 190 -6.98 27.05 8.18
CA GLU A 190 -6.38 28.38 7.92
C GLU A 190 -4.86 28.32 7.76
N LYS A 191 -4.19 27.51 8.59
CA LYS A 191 -2.72 27.37 8.58
C LYS A 191 -2.22 26.65 7.31
N THR A 192 -2.92 25.59 6.90
CA THR A 192 -2.47 24.71 5.80
C THR A 192 -3.07 25.07 4.44
N GLY A 193 -4.23 25.74 4.44
CA GLY A 193 -5.04 25.98 3.25
C GLY A 193 -5.84 24.77 2.78
N LEU A 194 -5.81 23.65 3.51
CA LEU A 194 -6.56 22.44 3.18
C LEU A 194 -7.90 22.41 3.94
N GLN A 195 -9.00 22.26 3.22
CA GLN A 195 -10.34 22.16 3.82
C GLN A 195 -10.60 20.73 4.31
N ILE A 196 -11.04 20.59 5.56
CA ILE A 196 -11.48 19.34 6.18
C ILE A 196 -12.99 19.35 6.34
N ILE A 197 -13.57 20.46 6.79
CA ILE A 197 -14.98 20.59 7.15
C ILE A 197 -15.76 21.07 5.94
N TYR A 198 -16.74 20.27 5.53
CA TYR A 198 -17.60 20.54 4.39
C TYR A 198 -19.06 20.72 4.84
N PRO A 199 -19.90 21.34 4.00
CA PRO A 199 -21.34 21.44 4.25
C PRO A 199 -21.95 20.10 4.60
N LEU A 200 -22.75 20.07 5.66
CA LEU A 200 -23.59 18.93 6.01
C LEU A 200 -24.58 18.65 4.88
N ILE A 201 -25.04 17.41 4.77
CA ILE A 201 -26.07 17.01 3.80
C ILE A 201 -27.43 16.85 4.47
N ALA A 202 -28.49 17.22 3.77
CA ALA A 202 -29.86 17.01 4.22
C ALA A 202 -30.35 15.59 3.89
N SER A 203 -31.29 15.05 4.68
CA SER A 203 -31.97 13.79 4.34
C SER A 203 -32.99 13.98 3.21
N ASP A 204 -33.61 15.16 3.16
CA ASP A 204 -34.59 15.59 2.17
C ASP A 204 -34.67 17.13 2.18
N ASP A 205 -35.41 17.71 1.23
CA ASP A 205 -35.58 19.16 1.02
C ASP A 205 -36.09 19.93 2.26
N ASN A 206 -36.69 19.25 3.23
CA ASN A 206 -37.31 19.87 4.41
C ASN A 206 -36.61 19.48 5.73
N SER A 207 -35.47 18.80 5.66
CA SER A 207 -34.77 18.36 6.85
C SER A 207 -34.03 19.52 7.53
N GLU A 208 -34.39 19.82 8.79
CA GLU A 208 -33.60 20.72 9.66
C GLU A 208 -32.40 19.99 10.32
N LYS A 209 -32.18 18.71 9.98
CA LYS A 209 -31.15 17.85 10.58
C LYS A 209 -30.24 17.23 9.50
N PRO A 210 -28.97 16.96 9.83
CA PRO A 210 -28.07 16.29 8.91
C PRO A 210 -28.50 14.85 8.67
N SER A 211 -28.32 14.38 7.44
CA SER A 211 -28.54 12.98 7.09
C SER A 211 -27.67 12.03 7.92
N GLU A 212 -28.24 10.92 8.34
CA GLU A 212 -27.52 9.81 8.99
C GLU A 212 -27.05 8.74 7.99
N ASP A 213 -27.43 8.90 6.72
CA ASP A 213 -27.10 7.98 5.64
C ASP A 213 -25.72 8.32 5.01
N ASP A 214 -25.52 7.93 3.76
CA ASP A 214 -24.27 8.11 3.03
C ASP A 214 -23.94 9.59 2.79
N GLN A 215 -22.84 10.04 3.39
CA GLN A 215 -22.35 11.42 3.35
C GLN A 215 -21.75 11.83 2.00
N ASN A 216 -21.61 10.88 1.06
CA ASN A 216 -21.14 11.15 -0.30
C ASN A 216 -22.24 11.57 -1.27
N ILE A 217 -23.52 11.44 -0.88
CA ILE A 217 -24.66 11.86 -1.71
C ILE A 217 -24.84 13.37 -1.61
N TRP A 218 -24.07 14.09 -2.43
CA TRP A 218 -24.01 15.56 -2.40
C TRP A 218 -25.09 16.25 -3.22
N TYR A 219 -25.84 15.54 -4.07
CA TYR A 219 -26.86 16.11 -4.96
C TYR A 219 -28.18 15.36 -4.80
N GLN A 220 -29.30 16.05 -5.06
CA GLN A 220 -30.66 15.48 -4.95
C GLN A 220 -31.23 15.10 -6.31
N GLU A 221 -31.20 16.03 -7.27
CA GLU A 221 -31.76 15.82 -8.61
C GLU A 221 -30.94 16.52 -9.69
N TYR A 222 -31.10 16.05 -10.92
CA TYR A 222 -30.66 16.72 -12.13
C TYR A 222 -31.87 17.43 -12.76
N LYS A 223 -31.92 18.76 -12.64
CA LYS A 223 -33.01 19.58 -13.15
C LYS A 223 -32.46 20.60 -14.14
N ASP A 224 -33.07 20.67 -15.33
CA ASP A 224 -32.71 21.63 -16.39
C ASP A 224 -31.22 21.65 -16.78
N GLY A 225 -30.49 20.55 -16.60
CA GLY A 225 -29.06 20.50 -16.91
C GLY A 225 -28.12 20.66 -15.71
N VAL A 226 -28.66 20.96 -14.53
CA VAL A 226 -27.89 21.34 -13.35
C VAL A 226 -28.17 20.36 -12.21
N TYR A 227 -27.11 19.87 -11.57
CA TYR A 227 -27.23 19.14 -10.32
C TYR A 227 -27.52 20.11 -9.18
N ILE A 228 -28.62 19.88 -8.47
CA ILE A 228 -28.98 20.64 -7.27
C ILE A 228 -28.27 19.99 -6.09
N ASP A 229 -27.50 20.78 -5.34
CA ASP A 229 -26.83 20.31 -4.14
C ASP A 229 -27.83 19.89 -3.05
N ASN A 230 -27.44 18.88 -2.27
CA ASN A 230 -28.16 18.38 -1.11
C ASN A 230 -27.61 18.98 0.19
N TYR A 231 -27.04 20.19 0.17
CA TYR A 231 -26.47 20.78 1.38
C TYR A 231 -27.57 21.19 2.35
N LEU A 232 -27.36 20.84 3.62
CA LEU A 232 -28.22 21.25 4.72
C LEU A 232 -28.16 22.77 4.86
N ARG A 233 -29.34 23.40 4.90
CA ARG A 233 -29.48 24.84 5.05
C ARG A 233 -30.30 25.16 6.30
N ASP A 234 -30.03 26.31 6.91
CA ASP A 234 -30.86 26.83 8.00
C ASP A 234 -32.17 27.46 7.46
N LYS A 235 -33.00 27.99 8.37
CA LYS A 235 -34.28 28.63 8.03
C LYS A 235 -34.12 29.88 7.15
N ASP A 236 -32.94 30.48 7.16
CA ASP A 236 -32.60 31.67 6.39
C ASP A 236 -31.94 31.29 5.04
N GLY A 237 -31.73 30.00 4.77
CA GLY A 237 -31.15 29.47 3.53
C GLY A 237 -29.61 29.35 3.54
N ASN A 238 -28.94 29.63 4.67
CA ASN A 238 -27.49 29.56 4.77
C ASN A 238 -27.01 28.11 4.90
N ILE A 239 -25.88 27.80 4.25
CA ILE A 239 -25.26 26.47 4.31
C ILE A 239 -24.75 26.16 5.72
N MET A 240 -25.09 24.98 6.21
CA MET A 240 -24.72 24.49 7.53
C MET A 240 -23.47 23.60 7.47
N TYR A 241 -22.46 23.91 8.29
CA TYR A 241 -21.20 23.15 8.38
C TYR A 241 -21.09 22.27 9.63
N ASN A 242 -21.91 22.55 10.64
CA ASN A 242 -21.94 21.82 11.89
C ASN A 242 -23.37 21.76 12.44
N TYR A 243 -23.63 20.78 13.30
CA TYR A 243 -24.91 20.59 13.98
C TYR A 243 -24.68 20.16 15.42
N ALA A 244 -25.29 20.82 16.40
CA ALA A 244 -25.11 20.51 17.82
C ALA A 244 -25.91 19.25 18.25
N VAL A 245 -25.27 18.26 18.90
CA VAL A 245 -25.90 16.96 19.19
C VAL A 245 -26.07 16.66 20.70
N ALA A 246 -25.22 17.20 21.57
CA ALA A 246 -25.21 16.92 23.01
C ALA A 246 -25.47 18.19 23.85
N ASN A 247 -26.68 18.76 23.77
CA ASN A 247 -27.03 20.04 24.42
C ASN A 247 -26.05 21.20 24.09
N GLY A 248 -25.41 21.18 22.91
CA GLY A 248 -24.41 22.19 22.49
C GLY A 248 -22.96 21.90 22.87
N THR A 249 -22.66 20.80 23.56
CA THR A 249 -21.28 20.46 23.96
C THR A 249 -20.45 19.77 22.86
N ALA A 250 -21.12 19.13 21.90
CA ALA A 250 -20.50 18.45 20.77
C ALA A 250 -21.19 18.83 19.46
N TYR A 251 -20.39 18.91 18.40
CA TYR A 251 -20.81 19.18 17.04
C TYR A 251 -20.66 17.93 16.17
N LYS A 252 -21.70 17.61 15.40
CA LYS A 252 -21.61 16.72 14.24
C LYS A 252 -21.13 17.56 13.05
N ILE A 253 -20.06 17.12 12.41
CA ILE A 253 -19.46 17.75 11.23
C ILE A 253 -19.32 16.72 10.10
N ARG A 254 -19.33 17.17 8.85
CA ARG A 254 -18.98 16.35 7.70
C ARG A 254 -17.55 16.69 7.29
N ILE A 255 -16.71 15.67 7.23
CA ILE A 255 -15.29 15.80 6.96
C ILE A 255 -14.92 15.11 5.65
N LEU A 256 -14.00 15.70 4.87
CA LEU A 256 -13.29 14.97 3.83
C LEU A 256 -12.23 14.09 4.51
N TYR A 257 -12.44 12.78 4.50
CA TYR A 257 -11.63 11.85 5.28
C TYR A 257 -10.14 11.93 4.90
N TYR A 258 -9.85 12.13 3.62
CA TYR A 258 -8.48 12.22 3.13
C TYR A 258 -7.68 13.37 3.77
N ASN A 259 -8.26 14.58 3.86
CA ASN A 259 -7.58 15.71 4.51
C ASN A 259 -7.58 15.56 6.04
N TYR A 260 -8.64 14.95 6.60
CA TYR A 260 -8.69 14.61 8.01
C TYR A 260 -7.58 13.63 8.42
N TYR A 261 -7.27 12.65 7.56
CA TYR A 261 -6.15 11.73 7.75
C TYR A 261 -4.81 12.49 7.83
N ILE A 262 -4.60 13.47 6.94
CA ILE A 262 -3.39 14.31 6.96
C ILE A 262 -3.32 15.10 8.26
N TYR A 263 -4.44 15.63 8.75
CA TYR A 263 -4.49 16.31 10.04
C TYR A 263 -4.09 15.40 11.22
N GLU A 264 -4.52 14.14 11.22
CA GLU A 264 -4.20 13.21 12.31
C GLU A 264 -2.76 12.67 12.25
N ASN A 265 -2.19 12.52 11.04
CA ASN A 265 -0.94 11.79 10.83
C ASN A 265 0.23 12.65 10.31
N ASP A 266 -0.02 13.94 10.05
CA ASP A 266 0.92 14.89 9.43
C ASP A 266 1.53 14.40 8.09
N CYS A 267 0.89 13.42 7.43
CA CYS A 267 1.31 12.89 6.13
C CYS A 267 0.11 12.42 5.29
N GLU A 268 0.28 12.36 3.97
CA GLU A 268 -0.71 11.73 3.07
C GLU A 268 -0.75 10.21 3.30
N PRO A 269 -1.89 9.53 3.08
CA PRO A 269 -1.97 8.09 3.21
C PRO A 269 -1.08 7.40 2.16
N GLU A 270 0.02 6.81 2.62
CA GLU A 270 1.02 6.14 1.79
C GLU A 270 1.24 4.69 2.25
N TYR A 271 0.44 3.78 1.69
CA TYR A 271 0.59 2.35 1.94
C TYR A 271 1.26 1.69 0.75
N LEU A 272 2.58 1.55 0.78
CA LEU A 272 3.39 1.12 -0.39
C LEU A 272 2.95 -0.24 -0.95
N LEU A 273 2.48 -1.17 -0.11
CA LEU A 273 1.93 -2.46 -0.54
C LEU A 273 0.42 -2.57 -0.31
N GLY A 274 -0.25 -1.45 -0.02
CA GLY A 274 -1.66 -1.39 0.29
C GLY A 274 -1.98 -1.80 1.72
N THR A 275 -3.27 -1.91 2.01
CA THR A 275 -3.78 -2.29 3.33
C THR A 275 -4.54 -3.60 3.29
N ASP A 276 -4.56 -4.30 4.43
CA ASP A 276 -5.28 -5.56 4.55
C ASP A 276 -6.79 -5.37 4.85
N GLY A 277 -7.49 -6.47 5.14
CA GLY A 277 -8.92 -6.48 5.45
C GLY A 277 -9.32 -5.76 6.75
N GLN A 278 -8.36 -5.40 7.61
CA GLN A 278 -8.59 -4.67 8.85
C GLN A 278 -8.04 -3.23 8.77
N GLY A 279 -7.28 -2.92 7.72
CA GLY A 279 -6.72 -1.59 7.49
C GLY A 279 -5.29 -1.41 8.00
N TYR A 280 -4.58 -2.51 8.28
CA TYR A 280 -3.16 -2.43 8.61
C TYR A 280 -2.31 -2.29 7.34
N ASP A 281 -1.18 -1.59 7.47
CA ASP A 281 -0.17 -1.51 6.42
C ASP A 281 0.53 -2.86 6.21
N ILE A 282 0.38 -3.43 5.01
CA ILE A 282 0.97 -4.71 4.63
C ILE A 282 2.50 -4.63 4.61
N TYR A 283 3.07 -3.52 4.14
CA TYR A 283 4.52 -3.32 4.03
C TYR A 283 5.20 -3.35 5.40
N VAL A 284 4.66 -2.59 6.35
CA VAL A 284 5.19 -2.52 7.72
C VAL A 284 5.02 -3.84 8.47
N ARG A 285 3.88 -4.52 8.28
CA ARG A 285 3.63 -5.82 8.91
C ARG A 285 4.56 -6.91 8.40
N LEU A 286 4.81 -6.95 7.09
CA LEU A 286 5.77 -7.89 6.49
C LEU A 286 7.18 -7.67 7.04
N ALA A 287 7.66 -6.41 7.06
CA ALA A 287 8.97 -6.10 7.58
C ALA A 287 9.12 -6.47 9.06
N SER A 288 8.10 -6.17 9.86
CA SER A 288 8.09 -6.48 11.29
C SER A 288 8.05 -7.98 11.57
N GLY A 289 7.33 -8.75 10.76
CA GLY A 289 7.35 -10.22 10.82
C GLY A 289 8.73 -10.80 10.48
N ILE A 290 9.42 -10.25 9.47
CA ILE A 290 10.79 -10.63 9.14
C ILE A 290 11.74 -10.31 10.30
N ARG A 291 11.64 -9.11 10.89
CA ARG A 291 12.46 -8.70 12.04
C ARG A 291 12.29 -9.64 13.22
N LEU A 292 11.06 -9.99 13.57
CA LEU A 292 10.77 -10.95 14.64
C LEU A 292 11.41 -12.32 14.36
N SER A 293 11.29 -12.79 13.11
CA SER A 293 11.87 -14.07 12.68
C SER A 293 13.40 -14.07 12.75
N LEU A 294 14.05 -12.97 12.37
CA LEU A 294 15.50 -12.79 12.47
C LEU A 294 15.98 -12.75 13.91
N LEU A 295 15.24 -12.08 14.80
CA LEU A 295 15.57 -12.03 16.22
C LEU A 295 15.45 -13.44 16.84
N LEU A 296 14.36 -14.15 16.54
CA LEU A 296 14.15 -15.52 17.00
C LEU A 296 15.25 -16.46 16.49
N SER A 297 15.64 -16.36 15.22
CA SER A 297 16.69 -17.23 14.65
C SER A 297 18.04 -17.01 15.32
N ILE A 298 18.42 -15.76 15.59
CA ILE A 298 19.66 -15.43 16.32
C ILE A 298 19.61 -16.01 17.73
N CYS A 299 18.49 -15.88 18.45
CA CYS A 299 18.33 -16.45 19.78
C CYS A 299 18.47 -17.98 19.78
N VAL A 300 17.79 -18.67 18.87
CA VAL A 300 17.84 -20.13 18.76
C VAL A 300 19.25 -20.61 18.40
N SER A 301 19.92 -19.95 17.45
CA SER A 301 21.31 -20.25 17.10
C SER A 301 22.27 -20.06 18.27
N LEU A 302 22.09 -19.01 19.07
CA LEU A 302 22.92 -18.76 20.25
C LEU A 302 22.73 -19.84 21.32
N ILE A 303 21.49 -20.24 21.59
CA ILE A 303 21.18 -21.31 22.54
C ILE A 303 21.83 -22.63 22.09
N ASN A 304 21.66 -23.00 20.82
CA ASN A 304 22.26 -24.21 20.27
C ASN A 304 23.79 -24.19 20.33
N LEU A 305 24.41 -23.03 20.07
CA LEU A 305 25.85 -22.86 20.20
C LEU A 305 26.32 -23.05 21.64
N ILE A 306 25.62 -22.47 22.62
CA ILE A 306 25.98 -22.58 24.04
C ILE A 306 25.86 -24.04 24.50
N ILE A 307 24.73 -24.70 24.21
CA ILE A 307 24.53 -26.11 24.56
C ILE A 307 25.59 -26.98 23.87
N GLY A 308 25.80 -26.79 22.57
CA GLY A 308 26.80 -27.53 21.81
C GLY A 308 28.23 -27.34 22.31
N THR A 309 28.57 -26.16 22.85
CA THR A 309 29.89 -25.89 23.43
C THR A 309 30.06 -26.49 24.83
N VAL A 310 28.97 -26.59 25.61
CA VAL A 310 29.01 -27.16 26.96
C VAL A 310 28.99 -28.70 26.94
N TYR A 311 28.28 -29.31 26.00
CA TYR A 311 28.10 -30.76 25.92
C TYR A 311 28.94 -31.45 24.83
N GLY A 312 29.49 -30.72 23.87
CA GLY A 312 30.34 -31.24 22.79
C GLY A 312 31.82 -31.14 23.12
#